data_AF-G5K2I9-F1
#
_entry.id   AF-G5K2I9-F1
#
_cell.length_a   1.000
_cell.length_b   1.000
_cell.length_c   1.000
_cell.angle_alpha   90.00
_cell.angle_beta   90.00
_cell.angle_gamma   90.00
#
_symmetry.space_group_name_H-M   'P 1'
#
loop_
_entity.id
_entity.type
_entity.pdbx_description
1 polymer ?
#
loop_
_entity_poly.entity_id
_entity_poly.type
_entity_poly.pdbx_seq_one_letter_code
_entity_poly.pdbx_strand_id
1 'polypeptide(L)' 'MDKKDSIQKVAKELGPEAGRFYQNMIEDFQKGYADYVFQTDKIETQARRLKHLGKS' A
#
# COMPACT_ATOMS: atom_id res chain seq x y z
N MET A 1 -10.47 8.07 -5.44
CA MET A 1 -9.99 6.69 -5.71
C MET A 1 -10.74 5.78 -4.76
N ASP A 2 -11.33 4.69 -5.25
CA ASP A 2 -12.03 3.76 -4.37
C ASP A 2 -11.04 3.08 -3.40
N LYS A 3 -11.49 2.74 -2.19
CA LYS A 3 -10.61 2.10 -1.18
C LYS A 3 -10.05 0.77 -1.68
N LYS A 4 -10.83 0.02 -2.47
CA LYS A 4 -10.39 -1.23 -3.10
C LYS A 4 -9.26 -1.00 -4.11
N ASP A 5 -9.34 0.07 -4.90
CA ASP A 5 -8.30 0.43 -5.87
C ASP A 5 -6.99 0.80 -5.18
N SER A 6 -7.10 1.50 -4.04
CA SER A 6 -5.94 1.92 -3.23
C SER A 6 -5.19 0.71 -2.68
N ILE A 7 -5.90 -0.28 -2.15
CA ILE A 7 -5.33 -1.53 -1.65
C ILE A 7 -4.65 -2.30 -2.79
N GLN A 8 -5.31 -2.44 -3.94
CA GLN A 8 -4.71 -3.13 -5.09
C GLN A 8 -3.45 -2.42 -5.60
N LYS A 9 -3.45 -1.09 -5.59
CA LYS A 9 -2.29 -0.29 -5.99
C LYS A 9 -1.12 -0.49 -5.03
N VAL A 10 -1.34 -0.48 -3.72
CA VAL A 10 -0.28 -0.81 -2.74
C VAL A 10 0.28 -2.21 -3.02
N ALA A 11 -0.59 -3.22 -3.15
CA ALA A 11 -0.16 -4.60 -3.40
C ALA A 11 0.71 -4.74 -4.66
N LYS A 12 0.34 -4.04 -5.74
CA LYS A 12 1.09 -4.04 -7.01
C LYS A 12 2.47 -3.40 -6.86
N GLU A 13 2.55 -2.26 -6.18
CA GLU A 13 3.80 -1.49 -6.01
C GLU A 13 4.79 -2.15 -5.05
N LEU A 14 4.32 -2.96 -4.10
CA LEU A 14 5.18 -3.74 -3.19
C LEU A 14 5.89 -4.91 -3.88
N GLY A 15 5.45 -5.29 -5.09
CA GLY A 15 6.00 -6.43 -5.81
C GLY A 15 5.43 -7.78 -5.38
N PRO A 16 5.89 -8.89 -5.98
CA PRO A 16 5.18 -10.17 -5.95
C PRO A 16 5.10 -10.82 -4.57
N GLU A 17 6.14 -10.68 -3.75
CA GLU A 17 6.23 -11.32 -2.44
C GLU A 17 5.58 -10.47 -1.34
N ALA A 18 6.05 -9.24 -1.15
CA ALA A 18 5.46 -8.30 -0.19
C ALA A 18 4.00 -7.96 -0.51
N GLY A 19 3.63 -7.92 -1.80
CA GLY A 19 2.23 -7.76 -2.23
C GLY A 19 1.34 -8.92 -1.81
N ARG A 20 1.82 -10.17 -1.84
CA ARG A 20 1.09 -11.34 -1.33
C ARG A 20 0.92 -11.29 0.19
N PHE A 21 1.98 -10.94 0.92
CA PHE A 21 1.89 -10.77 2.36
C PHE A 21 0.87 -9.69 2.74
N TYR A 22 0.91 -8.55 2.05
CA TYR A 22 -0.05 -7.47 2.22
C TYR A 22 -1.50 -7.90 1.89
N GLN A 23 -1.71 -8.65 0.81
CA GLN A 23 -3.04 -9.17 0.44
C GLN A 23 -3.58 -10.22 1.43
N ASN A 24 -2.71 -10.90 2.16
CA ASN A 24 -3.09 -11.87 3.19
C ASN A 24 -3.31 -11.21 4.58
N MET A 25 -2.99 -9.92 4.74
CA MET A 25 -3.31 -9.18 5.97
C MET A 25 -4.83 -9.02 6.12
N ILE A 26 -5.28 -8.87 7.37
CA ILE A 26 -6.67 -8.51 7.63
C ILE A 26 -7.01 -7.15 6.99
N GLU A 27 -8.27 -6.99 6.60
CA GLU A 27 -8.72 -5.87 5.77
C GLU A 27 -8.44 -4.50 6.40
N ASP A 28 -8.50 -4.38 7.73
CA ASP A 28 -8.23 -3.13 8.43
C ASP A 28 -6.76 -2.69 8.34
N PHE A 29 -5.81 -3.63 8.33
CA PHE A 29 -4.41 -3.30 8.10
C PHE A 29 -4.17 -2.89 6.65
N GLN A 30 -4.82 -3.59 5.70
CA GLN A 30 -4.77 -3.19 4.29
C GLN A 30 -5.25 -1.75 4.10
N LYS A 31 -6.42 -1.43 4.65
CA LYS A 31 -6.99 -0.08 4.64
C LYS A 31 -6.07 0.92 5.32
N GLY A 32 -5.55 0.61 6.51
CA GLY A 32 -4.67 1.50 7.26
C GLY A 32 -3.41 1.88 6.47
N TYR A 33 -2.77 0.92 5.80
CA TYR A 33 -1.61 1.20 4.95
C TYR A 33 -1.98 1.93 3.67
N ALA A 34 -3.11 1.59 3.02
CA ALA A 34 -3.57 2.31 1.84
C ALA A 34 -3.89 3.78 2.17
N ASP A 35 -4.61 4.02 3.27
CA ASP A 35 -4.94 5.34 3.78
C ASP A 35 -3.66 6.10 4.17
N TYR A 36 -2.67 5.44 4.79
CA TYR A 36 -1.37 6.04 5.10
C TYR A 36 -0.58 6.41 3.84
N VAL A 37 -0.48 5.52 2.84
CA VAL A 37 0.26 5.78 1.60
C VAL A 37 -0.39 6.94 0.84
N PHE A 38 -1.70 6.87 0.62
CA PHE A 38 -2.46 7.82 -0.21
C PHE A 38 -3.08 8.99 0.56
N GLN A 39 -2.68 9.22 1.81
CA GLN A 39 -3.10 10.38 2.60
C GLN A 39 -2.78 11.74 1.91
N THR A 40 -1.85 11.74 0.96
CA THR A 40 -1.43 12.93 0.21
C THR A 40 -1.30 12.58 -1.27
N ASP A 41 -1.62 13.53 -2.15
CA ASP A 41 -1.45 13.39 -3.61
C ASP A 41 0.00 13.56 -4.08
N LYS A 42 0.93 13.87 -3.16
CA LYS A 42 2.36 14.01 -3.49
C LYS A 42 2.97 12.65 -3.83
N ILE A 43 3.18 12.41 -5.13
CA ILE A 43 3.72 11.16 -5.67
C ILE A 43 5.03 10.75 -5.00
N GLU A 44 5.95 11.69 -4.77
CA GLU A 44 7.23 11.42 -4.09
C GLU A 44 7.04 10.90 -2.65
N THR A 45 6.03 11.43 -1.95
CA THR A 45 5.71 10.99 -0.59
C THR A 45 5.08 9.60 -0.60
N GLN A 46 4.18 9.32 -1.55
CA GLN A 46 3.59 7.99 -1.74
C GLN A 46 4.68 6.96 -2.05
N ALA A 47 5.58 7.24 -2.99
CA ALA A 47 6.68 6.36 -3.38
C ALA A 47 7.63 6.06 -2.21
N ARG A 48 7.97 7.08 -1.40
CA ARG A 48 8.75 6.88 -0.18
C ARG A 48 8.02 5.95 0.79
N ARG A 49 6.73 6.17 1.04
CA ARG A 49 5.94 5.34 1.97
C ARG A 49 5.85 3.88 1.51
N LEU A 50 5.63 3.65 0.22
CA LEU A 50 5.64 2.32 -0.40
C LEU A 50 7.00 1.62 -0.22
N LYS A 51 8.11 2.32 -0.45
CA LYS A 51 9.47 1.79 -0.23
C LYS A 51 9.72 1.41 1.23
N HIS A 52 9.20 2.19 2.18
CA HIS A 52 9.32 1.87 3.61
C HIS A 52 8.47 0.67 4.01
N LEU A 53 7.29 0.52 3.40
CA LEU A 53 6.39 -0.62 3.61
C LEU A 53 6.99 -1.94 3.09
N GLY A 54 7.66 -1.89 1.94
CA GLY A 54 8.32 -3.05 1.33
C GLY A 54 9.68 -3.43 1.94
N LYS A 55 10.22 -2.62 2.86
CA LYS A 55 11.40 -3.01 3.65
C LYS A 55 10.94 -3.92 4.79
N SER A 56 10.87 -5.21 4.51
CA SER A 56 10.98 -6.28 5.53
C SER A 56 12.38 -6.87 5.50
#